data_AF-A0A929IZP2-F1
#
_entry.id   AF-A0A929IZP2-F1
#
_cell.length_a   1.000
_cell.length_b   1.000
_cell.length_c   1.000
_cell.angle_alpha   90.00
_cell.angle_beta   90.00
_cell.angle_gamma   90.00
#
_symmetry.space_group_name_H-M   'P 1'
#
loop_
_entity.id
_entity.type
_entity.pdbx_description
1 polymer ?
#
loop_
_entity_poly.entity_id
_entity_poly.type
_entity_poly.pdbx_seq_one_letter_code
_entity_poly.pdbx_strand_id
1 'polypeptide(L)' 'MSEENTNETVEEAVVETVEQEAVPASLTVQDLANLRNIIDVASQRGTFKPAEFSMVGDAYTKLNNFITAIT' A
#
# COMPACT_ATOMS: atom_id res chain seq x y z
N MET A 1 49.10 -39.84 6.64
CA MET A 1 48.07 -40.74 7.22
C MET A 1 47.17 -39.86 8.05
N SER A 2 45.93 -39.56 7.75
CA SER A 2 44.98 -39.86 6.66
C SER A 2 43.85 -38.85 6.94
N GLU A 3 43.44 -38.07 5.95
CA GLU A 3 42.07 -38.13 5.37
C GLU A 3 40.99 -37.92 6.45
N GLU A 4 40.27 -36.80 6.46
CA GLU A 4 39.04 -36.63 5.66
C GLU A 4 38.55 -35.17 5.81
N ASN A 5 38.64 -34.34 4.78
CA ASN A 5 37.52 -33.91 3.91
C ASN A 5 36.12 -33.89 4.59
N THR A 6 35.65 -32.70 4.95
CA THR A 6 34.28 -32.31 4.60
C THR A 6 34.28 -30.84 4.24
N ASN A 7 34.26 -30.63 2.94
CA ASN A 7 33.85 -29.42 2.26
C ASN A 7 32.41 -29.05 2.66
N GLU A 8 32.23 -27.95 3.36
CA GLU A 8 30.97 -27.20 3.30
C GLU A 8 31.28 -25.76 2.88
N THR A 9 31.16 -25.59 1.58
CA THR A 9 30.79 -24.34 0.93
C THR A 9 29.64 -23.70 1.69
N VAL A 10 29.87 -22.53 2.30
CA VAL A 10 28.79 -21.60 2.61
C VAL A 10 29.01 -20.42 1.69
N GLU A 11 28.32 -20.51 0.55
CA GLU A 11 28.02 -19.40 -0.34
C GLU A 11 27.55 -18.20 0.49
N GLU A 12 28.30 -17.12 0.35
CA GLU A 12 27.80 -15.79 0.04
C GLU A 12 26.26 -15.67 0.07
N ALA A 13 25.74 -15.22 1.21
CA ALA A 13 24.54 -14.41 1.24
C ALA A 13 24.95 -13.07 1.84
N VAL A 14 25.52 -12.23 0.98
CA VAL A 14 25.52 -10.78 1.18
C VAL A 14 24.05 -10.40 1.41
N VAL A 15 23.70 -10.17 2.66
CA VAL A 15 22.44 -9.50 3.01
C VAL A 15 22.67 -8.06 2.62
N GLU A 16 22.49 -7.78 1.33
CA GLU A 16 22.30 -6.45 0.82
C GLU A 16 20.97 -5.99 1.40
N THR A 17 21.06 -5.32 2.55
CA THR A 17 19.99 -4.46 3.04
C THR A 17 19.83 -3.38 1.98
N VAL A 18 19.03 -3.68 0.96
CA VAL A 18 18.35 -2.66 0.17
C VAL A 18 17.54 -1.85 1.18
N GLU A 19 18.16 -0.77 1.68
CA GLU A 19 17.44 0.38 2.16
C GLU A 19 16.54 0.79 1.00
N GLN A 20 15.33 0.26 1.02
CA GLN A 20 14.24 0.75 0.21
C GLN A 20 13.98 2.15 0.75
N GLU A 21 14.76 3.10 0.23
CA GLU A 21 14.55 4.51 0.36
C GLU A 21 13.08 4.71 0.05
N ALA A 22 12.31 5.00 1.11
CA ALA A 22 10.87 5.09 1.02
C ALA A 22 10.57 6.21 0.05
N VAL A 23 10.35 5.85 -1.22
CA VAL A 23 9.82 6.75 -2.23
C VAL A 23 8.61 7.36 -1.55
N PRO A 24 8.61 8.68 -1.28
CA PRO A 24 7.47 9.29 -0.64
C PRO A 24 6.29 8.92 -1.52
N ALA A 25 5.37 8.11 -0.99
CA ALA A 25 4.24 7.60 -1.76
C ALA A 25 3.48 8.82 -2.27
N SER A 26 3.78 9.24 -3.50
CA SER A 26 3.30 10.48 -4.06
C SER A 26 1.94 10.18 -4.63
N LEU A 27 0.92 10.30 -3.79
CA LEU A 27 -0.46 10.23 -4.20
C LEU A 27 -0.72 11.32 -5.24
N THR A 28 -1.06 10.91 -6.46
CA THR A 28 -1.46 11.83 -7.54
C THR A 28 -2.95 12.13 -7.45
N VAL A 29 -3.41 13.18 -8.14
CA VAL A 29 -4.85 13.50 -8.25
C VAL A 29 -5.63 12.32 -8.86
N GLN A 30 -5.02 11.58 -9.78
CA GLN A 30 -5.60 10.37 -10.38
C GLN A 30 -5.79 9.26 -9.34
N ASP A 31 -4.82 9.06 -8.43
CA ASP A 31 -4.93 8.06 -7.36
C ASP A 31 -6.03 8.41 -6.38
N LEU A 32 -6.17 9.70 -6.03
CA LEU A 32 -7.27 10.17 -5.17
C LEU A 32 -8.64 9.98 -5.83
N ALA A 33 -8.76 10.23 -7.13
CA ALA A 33 -9.96 9.94 -7.89
C ALA A 33 -10.28 8.44 -7.92
N ASN A 34 -9.25 7.60 -8.06
CA ASN A 34 -9.40 6.15 -7.99
C ASN A 34 -9.87 5.69 -6.59
N LEU A 35 -9.33 6.27 -5.51
CA LEU A 35 -9.77 5.98 -4.14
C LEU A 35 -11.23 6.36 -3.90
N ARG A 36 -11.67 7.53 -4.39
CA ARG A 36 -13.09 7.92 -4.37
C ARG A 36 -13.97 6.87 -5.06
N ASN A 37 -13.59 6.44 -6.26
CA ASN A 37 -14.35 5.43 -7.01
C ASN A 37 -14.39 4.07 -6.29
N ILE A 38 -13.30 3.67 -5.61
CA ILE A 38 -13.27 2.43 -4.82
C ILE A 38 -14.26 2.51 -3.66
N ILE A 39 -14.32 3.65 -2.95
CA ILE A 39 -15.29 3.86 -1.87
C ILE A 39 -16.72 3.74 -2.40
N ASP A 40 -17.02 4.34 -3.54
CA ASP A 40 -18.35 4.25 -4.17
C ASP A 40 -18.72 2.80 -4.52
N VAL A 41 -17.81 2.06 -5.15
CA VAL A 41 -18.04 0.65 -5.51
C VAL A 41 -18.20 -0.23 -4.27
N ALA A 42 -17.40 -0.02 -3.22
CA ALA A 42 -17.51 -0.76 -1.97
C ALA A 42 -18.81 -0.45 -1.21
N SER A 43 -19.25 0.81 -1.24
CA SER A 43 -20.54 1.24 -0.68
C SER A 43 -21.71 0.58 -1.39
N GLN A 44 -21.71 0.56 -2.73
CA GLN A 44 -22.73 -0.12 -3.53
C GLN A 44 -22.79 -1.63 -3.26
N ARG A 45 -21.65 -2.26 -2.95
CA ARG A 45 -21.55 -3.68 -2.64
C ARG A 45 -21.87 -4.03 -1.18
N GLY A 46 -22.14 -3.04 -0.34
CA GLY A 46 -22.43 -3.25 1.08
C GLY A 46 -21.26 -3.83 1.87
N THR A 47 -20.01 -3.54 1.46
CA THR A 47 -18.81 -4.03 2.16
C THR A 47 -18.64 -3.42 3.56
N PHE A 48 -19.21 -2.24 3.79
CA PHE A 48 -19.15 -1.53 5.06
C PHE A 48 -20.34 -1.85 5.97
N LYS A 49 -20.10 -1.91 7.27
CA LYS A 49 -21.17 -2.09 8.27
C LYS A 49 -21.84 -0.74 8.59
N PRO A 50 -23.10 -0.74 9.09
CA PRO A 50 -23.81 0.48 9.53
C PRO A 50 -22.98 1.42 10.41
N ALA A 51 -22.21 0.88 11.34
CA ALA A 51 -21.36 1.65 12.25
C ALA A 51 -20.18 2.38 11.55
N GLU A 52 -19.77 1.93 10.37
CA GLU A 52 -18.61 2.45 9.63
C GLU A 52 -19.02 3.47 8.55
N PHE A 53 -20.28 3.49 8.13
CA PHE A 53 -20.76 4.35 7.04
C PHE A 53 -20.55 5.84 7.29
N SER A 54 -20.68 6.32 8.53
CA SER A 54 -20.43 7.73 8.84
C SER A 54 -18.97 8.10 8.55
N MET A 55 -18.02 7.28 9.02
CA MET A 55 -16.59 7.50 8.81
C MET A 55 -16.21 7.42 7.33
N VAL A 56 -16.77 6.45 6.60
CA VAL A 56 -16.54 6.28 5.16
C VAL A 56 -17.12 7.46 4.38
N GLY A 57 -18.31 7.94 4.72
CA GLY A 57 -18.94 9.11 4.10
C GLY A 57 -18.15 10.40 4.34
N ASP A 58 -17.61 10.58 5.55
CA ASP A 58 -16.74 11.72 5.88
C ASP A 58 -15.44 11.69 5.06
N ALA A 59 -14.83 10.51 4.93
CA ALA A 59 -13.63 10.31 4.11
C ALA A 59 -13.90 10.61 2.63
N TYR A 60 -15.01 10.10 2.09
CA TYR A 60 -15.46 10.37 0.73
C TYR A 60 -15.64 11.88 0.48
N THR A 61 -16.33 12.58 1.39
CA THR A 61 -16.59 14.02 1.26
C THR A 61 -15.29 14.82 1.26
N LYS A 62 -14.34 14.50 2.15
CA LYS A 62 -13.03 15.16 2.21
C LYS A 62 -12.22 14.91 0.93
N LEU A 63 -12.18 13.67 0.45
CA LEU A 63 -11.52 13.31 -0.81
C LEU A 63 -12.13 14.07 -1.99
N ASN A 64 -13.46 14.08 -2.09
CA ASN A 64 -14.15 14.77 -3.18
C ASN A 64 -13.90 16.28 -3.17
N ASN A 65 -13.93 16.90 -1.99
CA ASN A 65 -13.66 18.33 -1.84
C ASN A 65 -12.20 18.67 -2.21
N PHE A 66 -11.24 17.84 -1.83
CA PHE A 66 -9.83 18.03 -2.17
C PHE A 66 -9.60 17.93 -3.68
N ILE A 67 -10.16 16.92 -4.33
CA ILE A 67 -10.06 16.74 -5.79
C ILE A 67 -10.70 17.93 -6.53
N THR A 68 -11.88 18.37 -6.07
CA THR A 68 -12.59 19.53 -6.66
C THR A 68 -11.82 20.83 -6.46
N ALA A 69 -11.12 20.99 -5.33
CA ALA A 69 -10.33 22.20 -5.06
C ALA A 69 -9.05 22.31 -5.90
N ILE A 70 -8.57 21.20 -6.46
CA ILE A 70 -7.35 21.13 -7.28
C ILE A 70 -7.65 21.24 -8.79
N THR A 71 -8.90 20.97 -9.18
CA THR A 71 -9.35 20.97 -10.59
C THR A 71 -10.02 22.30 -10.93
#